data_AF-A0A434EVS6-F1
#
_entry.id   AF-A0A434EVS6-F1
#
_cell.length_a   1.000
_cell.length_b   1.000
_cell.length_c   1.000
_cell.angle_alpha   90.00
_cell.angle_beta   90.00
_cell.angle_gamma   90.00
#
_symmetry.space_group_name_H-M   'P 1'
#
loop_
_entity.id
_entity.type
_entity.pdbx_description
1 polymer ?
#
loop_
_entity_poly.entity_id
_entity_poly.type
_entity_poly.pdbx_seq_one_letter_code
_entity_poly.pdbx_strand_id
1 'polypeptide(L)'
;FKATAGKQRPWINVSLTTEVVLHKVDLNAPLIVGEANPPQAEAGSGTRNTGAAPGQADDQLALNALREKIPKLATDGPIFFDRPVKFGDPAIDGKSIAQLIKSEPIFSPVEGLDKSVWQGKHCDGCHEWNETRLCEQAKNFAANDVSVLRLQHPLGTRFKVALARWAQGGCK
;
A
#
# COMPACT_ATOMS: atom_id res chain seq x y z
N PHE A 1 27.65 28.17 -26.53
CA PHE A 1 26.24 28.49 -26.78
C PHE A 1 25.86 28.09 -28.19
N LYS A 2 25.00 27.07 -28.35
CA LYS A 2 24.32 26.75 -29.60
C LYS A 2 22.86 26.52 -29.25
N ALA A 3 22.00 27.42 -29.73
CA ALA A 3 20.56 27.37 -29.55
C ALA A 3 19.95 26.38 -30.56
N THR A 4 19.21 25.39 -30.09
CA THR A 4 18.35 24.56 -30.94
C THR A 4 17.00 25.25 -31.12
N ALA A 5 16.76 25.69 -32.35
CA ALA A 5 15.49 26.22 -32.84
C ALA A 5 14.37 25.16 -32.76
N GLY A 6 13.19 25.60 -32.32
CA GLY A 6 12.11 24.74 -31.86
C GLY A 6 11.23 24.10 -32.94
N LYS A 7 10.45 23.11 -32.48
CA LYS A 7 8.97 23.09 -32.47
C LYS A 7 8.52 21.92 -31.59
N GLN A 8 8.16 22.19 -30.34
CA GLN A 8 7.41 21.22 -29.52
C GLN A 8 6.04 21.02 -30.16
N ARG A 9 5.67 19.76 -30.41
CA ARG A 9 4.32 19.41 -30.83
C ARG A 9 3.35 19.64 -29.67
N PRO A 10 2.13 20.18 -29.90
CA PRO A 10 1.14 20.29 -28.84
C PRO A 10 0.76 18.91 -28.34
N TRP A 11 0.58 18.78 -27.03
CA TRP A 11 0.03 17.57 -26.41
C TRP A 11 -1.39 17.38 -26.96
N ILE A 12 -1.56 16.41 -27.85
CA ILE A 12 -2.89 15.99 -28.29
C ILE A 12 -3.54 15.34 -27.07
N ASN A 13 -4.70 15.85 -26.64
CA ASN A 13 -5.52 15.20 -25.61
C ASN A 13 -5.87 13.79 -26.09
N VAL A 14 -5.24 12.77 -25.51
CA VAL A 14 -5.64 11.39 -25.72
C VAL A 14 -6.90 11.19 -24.88
N SER A 15 -8.05 11.37 -25.51
CA SER A 15 -9.34 10.99 -24.93
C SER A 15 -9.35 9.45 -24.84
N LEU A 16 -9.39 8.92 -23.61
CA LEU A 16 -9.55 7.49 -23.33
C LEU A 16 -10.97 7.06 -23.68
N THR A 17 -11.30 6.97 -24.97
CA THR A 17 -12.55 6.36 -25.45
C THR A 17 -12.34 4.95 -25.99
N THR A 18 -11.23 4.30 -25.62
CA THR A 18 -11.05 2.87 -25.87
C THR A 18 -11.47 2.12 -24.61
N GLU A 19 -12.54 1.34 -24.73
CA GLU A 19 -13.11 0.55 -23.65
C GLU A 19 -12.06 -0.46 -23.13
N VAL A 20 -11.62 -0.28 -21.88
CA VAL A 20 -10.73 -1.22 -21.21
C VAL A 20 -11.58 -2.40 -20.75
N VAL A 21 -11.58 -3.48 -21.52
CA VAL A 21 -12.17 -4.76 -21.11
C VAL A 21 -11.18 -5.46 -20.16
N LEU A 22 -11.45 -5.42 -18.86
CA LEU A 22 -10.79 -6.25 -17.86
C LEU A 22 -11.26 -7.69 -18.02
N HIS A 23 -10.45 -8.53 -18.67
CA HIS A 23 -10.68 -9.97 -18.66
C HIS A 23 -10.35 -10.52 -17.27
N LYS A 24 -11.25 -11.33 -16.70
CA LYS A 24 -10.97 -12.07 -15.46
C LYS A 24 -9.86 -13.07 -15.72
N VAL A 25 -8.82 -13.03 -14.90
CA VAL A 25 -7.71 -13.99 -14.96
C VAL A 25 -8.15 -15.27 -14.24
N ASP A 26 -8.21 -16.39 -14.96
CA ASP A 26 -8.40 -17.71 -14.37
C ASP A 26 -7.07 -18.16 -13.74
N LEU A 27 -7.05 -18.28 -12.41
CA LEU A 27 -5.85 -18.62 -11.64
C LEU A 27 -5.48 -20.11 -11.71
N ASN A 28 -6.32 -20.95 -12.33
CA ASN A 28 -6.05 -22.37 -12.54
C ASN A 28 -5.64 -22.71 -13.98
N ALA A 29 -5.52 -21.71 -14.86
CA ALA A 29 -5.03 -21.93 -16.22
C ALA A 29 -3.50 -22.19 -16.21
N PRO A 30 -3.01 -23.29 -16.79
CA PRO A 30 -1.58 -23.51 -16.94
C PRO A 30 -0.98 -22.45 -17.88
N LEU A 31 0.15 -21.87 -17.50
CA LEU A 31 0.84 -20.84 -18.27
C LEU A 31 1.32 -21.43 -19.61
N ILE A 32 0.66 -21.06 -20.70
CA ILE A 32 1.08 -21.43 -22.07
C ILE A 32 1.75 -20.21 -22.72
N VAL A 33 3.01 -20.40 -23.10
CA VAL A 33 3.80 -19.48 -23.93
C VAL A 33 3.41 -19.66 -25.40
N GLY A 34 3.05 -18.57 -26.07
CA GLY A 34 3.25 -18.41 -27.53
C GLY A 34 2.03 -18.56 -28.45
N GLU A 35 1.90 -17.53 -29.31
CA GLU A 35 1.20 -17.44 -30.60
C GLU A 35 -0.31 -17.14 -30.69
N ALA A 36 -0.58 -16.18 -31.58
CA ALA A 36 -1.87 -15.54 -31.84
C ALA A 36 -2.55 -16.15 -33.08
N ASN A 37 -3.88 -16.33 -33.03
CA ASN A 37 -4.75 -16.30 -34.21
C ASN A 37 -6.22 -15.95 -33.81
N PRO A 38 -7.07 -15.39 -34.70
CA PRO A 38 -8.27 -14.63 -34.33
C PRO A 38 -9.59 -15.44 -34.56
N PRO A 39 -10.80 -14.83 -34.53
CA PRO A 39 -11.86 -15.17 -33.59
C PRO A 39 -12.97 -16.07 -34.18
N GLN A 40 -13.60 -16.89 -33.33
CA GLN A 40 -14.86 -17.57 -33.68
C GLN A 40 -16.01 -17.13 -32.77
N ALA A 41 -16.94 -16.41 -33.43
CA ALA A 41 -18.39 -16.58 -33.46
C ALA A 41 -19.16 -17.11 -32.23
N GLU A 42 -20.10 -16.24 -31.83
CA GLU A 42 -21.53 -16.48 -31.58
C GLU A 42 -22.05 -16.93 -30.19
N ALA A 43 -23.08 -16.14 -29.82
CA ALA A 43 -24.33 -16.50 -29.15
C ALA A 43 -24.36 -16.63 -27.63
N GLY A 44 -25.34 -15.91 -27.05
CA GLY A 44 -26.17 -16.50 -26.01
C GLY A 44 -26.36 -15.69 -24.74
N SER A 45 -27.27 -14.72 -24.81
CA SER A 45 -28.32 -14.41 -23.82
C SER A 45 -28.26 -15.10 -22.45
N GLY A 46 -28.34 -14.33 -21.36
CA GLY A 46 -28.72 -14.92 -20.06
C GLY A 46 -28.52 -14.05 -18.82
N THR A 47 -29.50 -13.19 -18.56
CA THR A 47 -30.11 -12.94 -17.23
C THR A 47 -29.21 -12.58 -16.03
N ARG A 48 -29.44 -11.36 -15.51
CA ARG A 48 -29.02 -10.91 -14.17
C ARG A 48 -29.57 -11.85 -13.09
N ASN A 49 -28.69 -12.39 -12.26
CA ASN A 49 -29.05 -12.94 -10.96
C ASN A 49 -28.24 -12.22 -9.87
N THR A 50 -28.91 -11.34 -9.13
CA THR A 50 -28.49 -10.83 -7.83
C THR A 50 -28.77 -11.91 -6.79
N GLY A 51 -27.87 -12.90 -6.71
CA GLY A 51 -27.77 -13.81 -5.57
C GLY A 51 -26.42 -13.57 -4.91
N ALA A 52 -26.39 -13.37 -3.59
CA ALA A 52 -25.15 -13.31 -2.82
C ALA A 52 -24.35 -14.58 -3.09
N ALA A 53 -23.19 -14.42 -3.75
CA ALA A 53 -22.42 -15.53 -4.26
C ALA A 53 -21.66 -16.24 -3.12
N PRO A 54 -21.49 -17.57 -3.17
CA PRO A 54 -20.70 -18.35 -2.21
C PRO A 54 -19.25 -17.85 -2.04
N GLY A 55 -18.71 -17.12 -3.02
CA GLY A 55 -17.37 -16.51 -2.92
C GLY A 55 -17.22 -15.41 -1.85
N GLN A 56 -18.30 -14.75 -1.41
CA GLN A 56 -18.17 -13.69 -0.40
C GLN A 56 -17.79 -14.20 1.00
N ALA A 57 -18.24 -15.41 1.35
CA ALA A 57 -17.88 -16.03 2.63
C ALA A 57 -16.41 -16.47 2.64
N ASP A 58 -15.95 -17.05 1.53
CA ASP A 58 -14.57 -17.50 1.35
C ASP A 58 -13.60 -16.31 1.32
N ASP A 59 -13.96 -15.22 0.63
CA ASP A 59 -13.18 -13.98 0.60
C ASP A 59 -13.04 -13.36 2.00
N GLN A 60 -14.13 -13.35 2.79
CA GLN A 60 -14.10 -12.83 4.15
C GLN A 60 -13.23 -13.68 5.08
N LEU A 61 -13.29 -15.00 4.95
CA LEU A 61 -12.43 -15.93 5.68
C LEU A 61 -10.95 -15.72 5.34
N ALA A 62 -10.62 -15.56 4.05
CA ALA A 62 -9.27 -15.25 3.61
C ALA A 62 -8.77 -13.91 4.17
N LEU A 63 -9.64 -12.88 4.17
CA LEU A 63 -9.32 -11.56 4.71
C LEU A 63 -9.06 -11.60 6.22
N ASN A 64 -9.86 -12.36 6.96
CA ASN A 64 -9.67 -12.57 8.39
C ASN A 64 -8.36 -13.33 8.67
N ALA A 65 -8.04 -14.35 7.88
CA ALA A 65 -6.77 -15.07 8.00
C ALA A 65 -5.55 -14.17 7.72
N LEU A 66 -5.68 -13.18 6.83
CA LEU A 66 -4.65 -12.16 6.63
C LEU A 66 -4.56 -11.18 7.80
N ARG A 67 -5.68 -10.84 8.42
CA ARG A 67 -5.73 -9.94 9.60
C ARG A 67 -4.98 -10.54 10.79
N GLU A 68 -5.14 -11.83 11.03
CA GLU A 68 -4.42 -12.53 12.10
C GLU A 68 -2.89 -12.52 11.92
N LYS A 69 -2.40 -12.32 10.68
CA LYS A 69 -0.97 -12.20 10.38
C LYS A 69 -0.41 -10.79 10.62
N ILE A 70 -1.25 -9.79 10.83
CA ILE A 70 -0.79 -8.43 11.14
C ILE A 70 -0.17 -8.44 12.54
N PRO A 71 1.10 -8.00 12.70
CA PRO A 71 1.74 -8.01 14.00
C PRO A 71 1.05 -7.02 14.96
N LYS A 72 0.73 -7.50 16.15
CA LYS A 72 0.19 -6.69 17.25
C LYS A 72 1.30 -5.87 17.91
N LEU A 73 0.92 -4.72 18.48
CA LEU A 73 1.82 -3.94 19.32
C LEU A 73 1.89 -4.57 20.72
N ALA A 74 3.02 -4.39 21.40
CA ALA A 74 3.15 -4.76 22.81
C ALA A 74 2.44 -3.77 23.76
N THR A 75 2.07 -2.57 23.28
CA THR A 75 1.31 -1.57 24.05
C THR A 75 -0.18 -1.74 23.83
N ASP A 76 -0.97 -1.85 24.90
CA ASP A 76 -2.44 -1.91 24.82
C ASP A 76 -3.13 -0.55 24.98
N GLY A 77 -2.42 0.45 25.52
CA GLY A 77 -2.95 1.80 25.76
C GLY A 77 -3.06 2.71 24.51
N PRO A 78 -3.54 3.95 24.69
CA PRO A 78 -3.54 4.95 23.63
C PRO A 78 -2.11 5.25 23.15
N ILE A 79 -1.99 5.47 21.84
CA ILE A 79 -0.74 5.86 21.19
C ILE A 79 -0.78 7.38 21.04
N PHE A 80 0.33 8.05 21.37
CA PHE A 80 0.50 9.50 21.21
C PHE A 80 1.70 9.77 20.30
N PHE A 81 1.69 10.91 19.61
CA PHE A 81 2.73 11.26 18.64
C PHE A 81 4.12 11.39 19.26
N ASP A 82 4.22 12.04 20.41
CA ASP A 82 5.47 12.43 21.07
C ASP A 82 5.87 11.53 22.24
N ARG A 83 5.02 10.56 22.63
CA ARG A 83 5.30 9.63 23.74
C ARG A 83 5.93 8.33 23.26
N PRO A 84 6.81 7.72 24.07
CA PRO A 84 7.36 6.38 23.81
C PRO A 84 6.27 5.33 23.60
N VAL A 85 6.49 4.44 22.63
CA VAL A 85 5.62 3.29 22.35
C VAL A 85 6.42 2.00 22.54
N LYS A 86 5.82 1.00 23.19
CA LYS A 86 6.32 -0.39 23.11
C LYS A 86 5.68 -1.06 21.90
N PHE A 87 6.41 -1.14 20.81
CA PHE A 87 5.95 -1.77 19.57
C PHE A 87 6.01 -3.31 19.69
N GLY A 88 6.96 -3.85 20.45
CA GLY A 88 7.30 -5.27 20.42
C GLY A 88 8.31 -5.59 19.32
N ASP A 89 9.14 -4.61 18.97
CA ASP A 89 10.29 -4.74 18.06
C ASP A 89 11.48 -3.99 18.68
N PRO A 90 12.53 -4.70 19.12
CA PRO A 90 13.69 -4.09 19.79
C PRO A 90 14.37 -2.95 19.00
N ALA A 91 14.26 -2.93 17.67
CA ALA A 91 14.90 -1.89 16.85
C ALA A 91 14.24 -0.50 17.00
N ILE A 92 12.95 -0.47 17.35
CA ILE A 92 12.14 0.75 17.44
C ILE A 92 11.46 0.95 18.80
N ASP A 93 11.51 -0.05 19.67
CA ASP A 93 10.92 -0.01 21.01
C ASP A 93 11.44 1.17 21.85
N GLY A 94 10.53 1.81 22.57
CA GLY A 94 10.83 2.94 23.45
C GLY A 94 10.98 4.28 22.73
N LYS A 95 10.95 4.30 21.39
CA LYS A 95 10.91 5.54 20.61
C LYS A 95 9.48 6.04 20.45
N SER A 96 9.30 7.35 20.35
CA SER A 96 8.03 7.95 19.94
C SER A 96 7.88 7.98 18.42
N ILE A 97 6.66 8.21 17.93
CA ILE A 97 6.42 8.39 16.49
C ILE A 97 7.24 9.60 15.98
N ALA A 98 7.26 10.69 16.73
CA ALA A 98 8.01 11.90 16.41
C ALA A 98 9.53 11.66 16.25
N GLN A 99 10.10 10.75 17.03
CA GLN A 99 11.50 10.35 16.91
C GLN A 99 11.73 9.44 15.70
N LEU A 100 10.83 8.48 15.47
CA LEU A 100 10.95 7.51 14.39
C LEU A 100 10.84 8.12 13.00
N ILE A 101 9.99 9.12 12.80
CA ILE A 101 9.89 9.81 11.50
C ILE A 101 11.14 10.63 11.13
N LYS A 102 12.09 10.77 12.06
CA LYS A 102 13.39 11.42 11.87
C LYS A 102 14.55 10.43 11.95
N SER A 103 14.29 9.12 12.07
CA SER A 103 15.34 8.11 12.12
C SER A 103 15.63 7.53 10.74
N GLU A 104 16.60 6.64 10.69
CA GLU A 104 16.88 5.85 9.49
C GLU A 104 15.84 4.72 9.32
N PRO A 105 15.52 4.34 8.07
CA PRO A 105 14.75 3.14 7.79
C PRO A 105 15.55 1.87 8.09
N ILE A 106 14.87 0.85 8.62
CA ILE A 106 15.40 -0.50 8.87
C ILE A 106 15.13 -1.46 7.71
N PHE A 107 14.18 -1.13 6.82
CA PHE A 107 13.84 -1.90 5.63
C PHE A 107 13.82 -1.02 4.38
N SER A 108 14.05 -1.63 3.21
CA SER A 108 13.97 -0.90 1.94
C SER A 108 12.56 -0.35 1.70
N PRO A 109 12.41 0.92 1.28
CA PRO A 109 11.10 1.52 0.99
C PRO A 109 10.45 0.99 -0.28
N VAL A 110 11.27 0.53 -1.23
CA VAL A 110 10.82 -0.05 -2.49
C VAL A 110 11.65 -1.31 -2.76
N GLU A 111 11.00 -2.35 -3.26
CA GLU A 111 11.69 -3.58 -3.66
C GLU A 111 12.69 -3.28 -4.78
N GLY A 112 13.89 -3.84 -4.68
CA GLY A 112 14.95 -3.63 -5.67
C GLY A 112 15.62 -2.24 -5.62
N LEU A 113 15.23 -1.35 -4.71
CA LEU A 113 15.91 -0.06 -4.55
C LEU A 113 17.33 -0.27 -4.00
N ASP A 114 18.32 0.30 -4.70
CA ASP A 114 19.71 0.21 -4.31
C ASP A 114 19.95 0.78 -2.91
N LYS A 115 20.73 0.06 -2.10
CA LYS A 115 20.99 0.44 -0.70
C LYS A 115 21.65 1.80 -0.56
N SER A 116 22.50 2.22 -1.51
CA SER A 116 23.15 3.53 -1.48
C SER A 116 22.18 4.70 -1.52
N VAL A 117 20.95 4.47 -2.00
CA VAL A 117 19.91 5.50 -2.11
C VAL A 117 19.19 5.72 -0.77
N TRP A 118 18.98 4.67 0.02
CA TRP A 118 18.11 4.74 1.20
C TRP A 118 18.80 4.39 2.52
N GLN A 119 19.81 3.52 2.51
CA GLN A 119 20.49 3.07 3.71
C GLN A 119 21.35 4.21 4.26
N GLY A 120 21.25 4.47 5.57
CA GLY A 120 21.92 5.60 6.22
C GLY A 120 21.31 6.97 5.89
N LYS A 121 20.15 7.02 5.20
CA LYS A 121 19.38 8.24 5.01
C LYS A 121 18.28 8.31 6.05
N HIS A 122 18.01 9.51 6.56
CA HIS A 122 16.91 9.70 7.50
C HIS A 122 15.58 9.88 6.76
N CYS A 123 14.48 9.43 7.39
CA CYS A 123 13.14 9.55 6.82
C CYS A 123 12.76 11.01 6.51
N ASP A 124 13.23 11.97 7.32
CA ASP A 124 13.00 13.40 7.13
C ASP A 124 13.83 14.03 5.98
N GLY A 125 14.85 13.32 5.48
CA GLY A 125 15.61 13.71 4.29
C GLY A 125 14.86 13.45 2.98
N CYS A 126 13.88 12.54 2.98
CA CYS A 126 13.06 12.23 1.81
C CYS A 126 11.60 12.68 1.97
N HIS A 127 11.12 12.78 3.21
CA HIS A 127 9.76 13.18 3.52
C HIS A 127 9.76 14.39 4.45
N GLU A 128 8.93 15.36 4.11
CA GLU A 128 8.66 16.49 5.01
C GLU A 128 7.55 16.13 6.01
N TRP A 129 7.79 15.10 6.82
CA TRP A 129 6.81 14.65 7.82
C TRP A 129 6.72 15.61 8.99
N ASN A 130 5.49 15.97 9.33
CA ASN A 130 5.12 16.58 10.60
C ASN A 130 3.87 15.85 11.12
N GLU A 131 3.46 16.15 12.36
CA GLU A 131 2.33 15.49 13.01
C GLU A 131 1.06 15.54 12.14
N THR A 132 0.71 16.70 11.59
CA THR A 132 -0.48 16.87 10.75
C THR A 132 -0.42 16.02 9.48
N ARG A 133 0.68 16.09 8.71
CA ARG A 133 0.84 15.32 7.48
C ARG A 133 0.87 13.81 7.75
N LEU A 134 1.50 13.41 8.86
CA LEU A 134 1.55 12.02 9.25
C LEU A 134 0.18 11.51 9.70
N CYS A 135 -0.64 12.33 10.36
CA CYS A 135 -2.01 11.99 10.71
C CYS A 135 -2.85 11.65 9.46
N GLU A 136 -2.74 12.45 8.38
CA GLU A 136 -3.44 12.14 7.13
C GLU A 136 -3.01 10.80 6.53
N GLN A 137 -1.71 10.51 6.55
CA GLN A 137 -1.21 9.19 6.13
C GLN A 137 -1.69 8.07 7.05
N ALA A 138 -1.73 8.31 8.36
CA ALA A 138 -2.13 7.35 9.37
C ALA A 138 -3.63 6.97 9.25
N LYS A 139 -4.49 7.93 8.88
CA LYS A 139 -5.90 7.67 8.57
C LYS A 139 -6.06 6.68 7.42
N ASN A 140 -5.18 6.71 6.41
CA ASN A 140 -5.20 5.70 5.35
C ASN A 140 -4.92 4.30 5.87
N PHE A 141 -4.04 4.13 6.86
CA PHE A 141 -3.79 2.84 7.50
C PHE A 141 -4.95 2.40 8.42
N ALA A 142 -5.63 3.34 9.07
CA ALA A 142 -6.83 3.06 9.84
C ALA A 142 -8.02 2.63 8.96
N ALA A 143 -8.16 3.24 7.77
CA ALA A 143 -9.21 2.93 6.81
C ALA A 143 -8.94 1.65 6.02
N ASN A 144 -7.68 1.40 5.67
CA ASN A 144 -7.25 0.23 4.88
C ASN A 144 -6.50 -0.74 5.78
N ASP A 145 -7.24 -1.63 6.41
CA ASP A 145 -6.73 -2.61 7.39
C ASP A 145 -5.73 -3.60 6.75
N VAL A 146 -6.15 -4.79 6.32
CA VAL A 146 -5.23 -5.82 5.84
C VAL A 146 -4.49 -5.52 4.54
N SER A 147 -5.12 -4.80 3.60
CA SER A 147 -4.55 -4.59 2.25
C SER A 147 -3.25 -3.81 2.32
N VAL A 148 -3.17 -2.81 3.20
CA VAL A 148 -2.01 -1.97 3.38
C VAL A 148 -1.16 -2.48 4.54
N LEU A 149 -1.73 -2.83 5.69
CA LEU A 149 -0.93 -3.20 6.88
C LEU A 149 -0.05 -4.44 6.65
N ARG A 150 -0.40 -5.35 5.74
CA ARG A 150 0.47 -6.50 5.40
C ARG A 150 1.79 -6.11 4.70
N LEU A 151 1.84 -4.94 4.07
CA LEU A 151 3.02 -4.49 3.32
C LEU A 151 4.08 -3.95 4.29
N GLN A 152 5.33 -4.34 4.07
CA GLN A 152 6.47 -3.89 4.87
C GLN A 152 6.62 -2.37 4.80
N HIS A 153 6.85 -1.76 5.95
CA HIS A 153 7.21 -0.35 6.06
C HIS A 153 8.72 -0.21 6.25
N PRO A 154 9.35 0.89 5.81
CA PRO A 154 10.75 1.17 6.11
C PRO A 154 11.10 1.15 7.61
N LEU A 155 10.14 1.51 8.47
CA LEU A 155 10.25 1.46 9.94
C LEU A 155 9.56 0.23 10.55
N GLY A 156 9.25 -0.79 9.74
CA GLY A 156 8.61 -2.03 10.15
C GLY A 156 7.08 -1.96 10.21
N THR A 157 6.43 -3.11 10.04
CA THR A 157 4.96 -3.19 9.98
C THR A 157 4.29 -2.77 11.29
N ARG A 158 4.91 -3.03 12.44
CA ARG A 158 4.41 -2.57 13.75
C ARG A 158 4.31 -1.05 13.84
N PHE A 159 5.22 -0.31 13.20
CA PHE A 159 5.10 1.14 13.13
C PHE A 159 3.82 1.58 12.39
N LYS A 160 3.46 0.93 11.28
CA LYS A 160 2.18 1.21 10.58
C LYS A 160 0.96 0.90 11.44
N VAL A 161 0.99 -0.19 12.20
CA VAL A 161 -0.09 -0.54 13.13
C VAL A 161 -0.23 0.52 14.22
N ALA A 162 0.88 1.05 14.74
CA ALA A 162 0.86 2.16 15.68
C ALA A 162 0.28 3.44 15.08
N LEU A 163 0.62 3.77 13.83
CA LEU A 163 0.00 4.89 13.12
C LEU A 163 -1.50 4.70 12.95
N ALA A 164 -1.95 3.52 12.52
CA ALA A 164 -3.39 3.22 12.39
C ALA A 164 -4.12 3.41 13.73
N ARG A 165 -3.56 2.92 14.84
CA ARG A 165 -4.13 3.09 16.19
C ARG A 165 -4.12 4.54 16.67
N TRP A 166 -3.04 5.28 16.40
CA TRP A 166 -2.96 6.70 16.71
C TRP A 166 -4.02 7.50 15.94
N ALA A 167 -4.23 7.20 14.65
CA ALA A 167 -5.30 7.81 13.85
C ALA A 167 -6.71 7.44 14.34
N GLN A 168 -6.92 6.19 14.77
CA GLN A 168 -8.17 5.77 15.41
C GLN A 168 -8.44 6.54 16.73
N GLY A 169 -7.37 6.93 17.44
CA GLY A 169 -7.43 7.84 18.60
C GLY A 169 -7.64 9.31 18.24
N GLY A 170 -7.83 9.64 16.96
CA GLY A 170 -8.05 11.00 16.47
C GLY A 170 -6.76 11.80 16.26
N CYS A 171 -5.62 11.13 16.16
CA CYS A 171 -4.29 11.76 16.04
C CYS A 171 -4.00 12.75 17.17
N LYS A 172 -4.29 12.33 18.41
CA LYS A 172 -4.07 13.13 19.62
C LYS A 172 -2.98 12.53 20.49
#